data_AF-A0A6J7UGE4-F1
#
_entry.id   AF-A0A6J7UGE4-F1
#
_cell.length_a   1.000
_cell.length_b   1.000
_cell.length_c   1.000
_cell.angle_alpha   90.00
_cell.angle_beta   90.00
_cell.angle_gamma   90.00
#
_symmetry.space_group_name_H-M   'P 1'
#
loop_
_entity.id
_entity.type
_entity.pdbx_description
1 polymer ?
#
loop_
_entity_poly.entity_id
_entity_poly.type
_entity_poly.pdbx_seq_one_letter_code
_entity_poly.pdbx_strand_id
1 'polypeptide(L)' 'MMGNVLGGAKTDMYRPYLHLFARTPYLKVHQYRKEVRAGRKVGHVTAIGNNLTTLESEVSHAVNYMNGVVDE' A
#
# COMPACT_ATOMS: atom_id res chain seq x y z
N MET A 1 -2.32 -2.10 12.33
CA MET A 1 -1.15 -1.35 11.83
C MET A 1 -1.57 -0.57 10.57
N MET A 2 -1.05 0.64 10.37
CA MET A 2 -1.37 1.48 9.21
C MET A 2 -0.08 2.03 8.58
N GLY A 3 -0.02 2.03 7.25
CA GLY A 3 1.09 2.54 6.45
C GLY A 3 0.62 3.58 5.44
N ASN A 4 1.34 4.71 5.36
CA ASN A 4 1.03 5.76 4.40
C ASN A 4 1.58 5.40 3.02
N VAL A 5 0.78 5.62 1.97
CA VAL A 5 1.24 5.51 0.58
C VAL A 5 1.58 6.91 0.08
N LEU A 6 2.82 7.08 -0.37
CA LEU A 6 3.34 8.33 -0.90
C LEU A 6 3.43 8.22 -2.43
N GLY A 7 3.11 9.32 -3.11
CA GLY A 7 3.30 9.38 -4.55
C GLY A 7 4.79 9.23 -4.87
N GLY A 8 5.08 8.38 -5.85
CA GLY A 8 6.41 8.07 -6.33
C GLY A 8 6.43 7.98 -7.85
N ALA A 9 7.33 7.17 -8.40
CA ALA A 9 7.43 6.97 -9.86
C ALA A 9 6.24 6.20 -10.45
N LYS A 10 5.57 5.38 -9.62
CA LYS A 10 4.39 4.60 -10.03
C LYS A 10 3.18 5.53 -10.15
N THR A 11 2.65 5.69 -11.35
CA THR A 11 1.48 6.54 -11.62
C THR A 11 0.17 5.74 -11.71
N ASP A 12 0.25 4.49 -12.18
CA ASP A 12 -0.87 3.55 -12.13
C ASP A 12 -1.02 3.00 -10.71
N MET A 13 -1.93 3.63 -10.00
CA MET A 13 -2.28 3.32 -8.62
C MET A 13 -3.36 2.25 -8.50
N TYR A 14 -4.00 1.82 -9.59
CA TYR A 14 -5.12 0.87 -9.58
C TYR A 14 -4.67 -0.58 -9.77
N ARG A 15 -3.74 -0.85 -10.68
CA ARG A 15 -3.20 -2.21 -10.87
C ARG A 15 -2.69 -2.89 -9.59
N PRO A 16 -1.98 -2.18 -8.69
CA PRO A 16 -1.45 -2.79 -7.48
C PRO A 16 -2.49 -3.43 -6.55
N TYR A 17 -3.75 -2.96 -6.59
CA TYR A 17 -4.81 -3.53 -5.76
C TYR A 17 -5.07 -5.00 -6.07
N LEU A 18 -4.98 -5.40 -7.34
CA LEU A 18 -5.22 -6.78 -7.75
C LEU A 18 -4.19 -7.70 -7.11
N HIS A 19 -2.92 -7.33 -7.16
CA HIS A 19 -1.83 -8.08 -6.54
C HIS A 19 -1.96 -8.12 -5.02
N LEU A 20 -2.18 -6.96 -4.38
CA LEU A 20 -2.26 -6.86 -2.93
C LEU A 20 -3.45 -7.64 -2.36
N PHE A 21 -4.60 -7.65 -3.04
CA PHE A 21 -5.75 -8.40 -2.57
C PHE A 21 -5.67 -9.90 -2.90
N ALA A 22 -4.92 -10.29 -3.94
CA ALA A 22 -4.62 -11.71 -4.18
C ALA A 22 -3.68 -12.27 -3.10
N ARG A 23 -2.67 -11.51 -2.69
CA ARG A 23 -1.69 -11.89 -1.65
C ARG A 23 -2.27 -11.78 -0.24
N THR A 24 -2.89 -10.65 0.07
CA THR A 24 -3.28 -10.26 1.44
C THR A 24 -4.71 -9.70 1.44
N PRO A 25 -5.73 -10.57 1.30
CA PRO A 25 -7.12 -10.16 1.05
C PRO A 25 -7.77 -9.38 2.19
N TYR A 26 -7.21 -9.43 3.40
CA TYR A 26 -7.71 -8.70 4.56
C TYR A 26 -7.19 -7.25 4.65
N LEU A 27 -6.26 -6.83 3.78
CA LEU A 27 -5.81 -5.44 3.72
C LEU A 27 -6.98 -4.50 3.41
N LYS A 28 -6.95 -3.32 4.01
CA LYS A 28 -7.85 -2.21 3.69
C LYS A 28 -7.02 -1.10 3.06
N VAL A 29 -7.16 -0.93 1.75
CA VAL A 29 -6.46 0.09 0.98
C VAL A 29 -7.43 1.24 0.72
N HIS A 30 -7.02 2.47 1.00
CA HIS A 30 -7.81 3.68 0.76
C HIS A 30 -6.97 4.71 0.01
N GLN A 31 -7.35 4.98 -1.24
CA GLN A 31 -6.77 6.05 -2.04
C GLN A 31 -7.63 7.31 -2.05
N TYR A 32 -6.94 8.45 -2.04
CA TYR A 32 -7.55 9.77 -1.97
C TYR A 32 -7.81 10.41 -3.34
N ARG A 33 -7.53 9.70 -4.44
CA ARG A 33 -7.60 10.22 -5.83
C ARG A 33 -6.86 11.55 -6.03
N LYS A 34 -5.83 11.80 -5.21
CA LYS A 34 -4.95 12.94 -5.39
C LYS A 34 -4.02 12.65 -6.55
N GLU A 35 -3.66 13.69 -7.29
CA GLU A 35 -2.58 13.61 -8.27
C GLU A 35 -1.31 13.04 -7.61
N VAL A 36 -0.69 12.07 -8.29
CA VAL A 36 0.54 11.44 -7.83
C VAL A 36 1.69 12.42 -8.02
N ARG A 37 2.27 12.88 -6.91
CA ARG A 37 3.47 13.70 -6.87
C ARG A 37 4.43 13.14 -5.84
N ALA A 38 5.74 13.23 -6.11
CA ALA A 38 6.78 12.75 -5.21
C ALA A 38 6.56 13.26 -3.77
N GLY A 39 6.48 12.34 -2.81
CA GLY A 39 6.30 12.65 -1.38
C GLY A 39 4.88 13.06 -0.96
N ARG A 40 3.94 13.22 -1.90
CA ARG A 40 2.54 13.56 -1.57
C ARG A 40 1.83 12.31 -1.05
N LYS A 41 1.17 12.41 0.11
CA LYS A 41 0.32 11.32 0.61
C LYS A 41 -0.91 11.13 -0.30
N VAL A 42 -0.93 10.02 -1.03
CA VAL A 42 -1.99 9.67 -2.00
C VAL A 42 -2.97 8.63 -1.46
N GLY A 43 -2.65 7.99 -0.34
CA GLY A 43 -3.52 7.03 0.32
C GLY A 43 -2.90 6.43 1.58
N HIS A 44 -3.49 5.32 2.02
CA HIS A 44 -2.95 4.49 3.08
C HIS A 44 -3.44 3.04 2.96
N VAL A 45 -2.71 2.16 3.63
CA VAL A 45 -3.05 0.75 3.81
C VAL A 45 -3.19 0.47 5.30
N THR A 46 -4.20 -0.30 5.67
CA THR A 46 -4.45 -0.73 7.04
C THR A 46 -4.62 -2.24 7.09
N ALA A 47 -4.03 -2.86 8.11
CA ALA A 47 -4.24 -4.25 8.47
C ALA A 47 -4.65 -4.35 9.95
N ILE A 48 -5.62 -5.23 10.25
CA ILE A 48 -6.14 -5.48 11.59
C ILE A 48 -5.86 -6.95 11.93
N GLY A 49 -5.33 -7.21 13.12
CA GLY A 49 -5.01 -8.55 13.58
C GLY A 49 -4.29 -8.52 14.93
N ASN A 50 -3.89 -9.70 15.41
CA ASN A 50 -3.37 -9.88 16.77
C ASN A 50 -1.85 -10.11 16.82
N ASN A 51 -1.18 -10.24 15.66
CA ASN A 51 0.27 -10.42 15.58
C ASN A 51 0.91 -9.17 14.95
N LEU A 52 1.59 -8.37 15.77
CA LEU A 52 2.22 -7.13 15.33
C LEU A 52 3.25 -7.36 14.22
N THR A 53 4.14 -8.33 14.37
CA THR A 53 5.21 -8.61 13.40
C THR A 53 4.66 -9.00 12.03
N THR A 54 3.60 -9.81 12.01
CA THR A 54 2.90 -10.13 10.75
C THR A 54 2.28 -8.88 10.14
N LEU A 55 1.57 -8.06 10.94
CA LEU A 55 0.93 -6.84 10.44
C LEU A 55 1.96 -5.83 9.90
N GLU A 56 3.11 -5.71 10.55
CA GLU A 56 4.20 -4.84 10.09
C GLU A 56 4.78 -5.32 8.78
N SER A 57 5.03 -6.62 8.62
CA SER A 57 5.54 -7.20 7.38
C SER A 57 4.57 -6.97 6.22
N GLU A 58 3.29 -7.26 6.41
CA GLU A 58 2.26 -7.15 5.36
C GLU A 58 2.00 -5.69 4.95
N VAL A 59 1.91 -4.77 5.91
CA VAL A 59 1.72 -3.35 5.59
C VAL A 59 2.97 -2.73 4.98
N SER A 60 4.17 -3.10 5.46
CA SER A 60 5.43 -2.62 4.87
C SER A 60 5.58 -3.09 3.43
N HIS A 61 5.29 -4.37 3.16
CA HIS A 61 5.28 -4.93 1.81
C HIS A 61 4.30 -4.17 0.92
N ALA A 62 3.06 -3.99 1.37
CA ALA A 62 2.04 -3.28 0.61
C ALA A 62 2.46 -1.83 0.29
N VAL A 63 2.98 -1.09 1.28
CA VAL A 63 3.48 0.27 1.07
C VAL A 63 4.64 0.29 0.06
N ASN A 64 5.60 -0.62 0.19
CA ASN A 64 6.74 -0.71 -0.73
C ASN A 64 6.32 -1.02 -2.16
N TYR A 65 5.38 -1.96 -2.34
CA TYR A 65 4.84 -2.30 -3.66
C TYR A 65 4.04 -1.16 -4.30
N MET A 66 3.26 -0.43 -3.50
CA MET A 66 2.51 0.75 -3.95
C MET A 66 3.44 1.92 -4.32
N ASN A 67 4.51 2.11 -3.56
CA ASN A 67 5.52 3.15 -3.82
C ASN A 67 6.46 2.78 -4.98
N GLY A 68 6.44 1.53 -5.46
CA GLY A 68 7.32 1.03 -6.52
C GLY A 68 8.74 0.68 -6.05
N VAL A 69 8.95 0.45 -4.76
CA VAL A 69 10.21 -0.03 -4.19
C VAL A 69 10.42 -1.51 -4.50
N VAL A 70 9.31 -2.26 -4.57
CA VAL A 70 9.26 -3.68 -4.93
C VAL A 70 8.42 -3.81 -6.19
N ASP A 71 8.86 -4.63 -7.14
CA ASP A 71 8.12 -5.01 -8.33
C ASP A 71 7.93 -6.54 -8.34
N GLU A 72 6.67 -6.96 -8.50
CA GLU A 72 6.16 -8.34 -8.39
C GLU A 72 5.00 -8.52 -9.37
#